data_AF-A0A1E7YUF7-F1
#
_entry.id   AF-A0A1E7YUF7-F1
#
_cell.length_a   1.000
_cell.length_b   1.000
_cell.length_c   1.000
_cell.angle_alpha   90.00
_cell.angle_beta   90.00
_cell.angle_gamma   90.00
#
_symmetry.space_group_name_H-M   'P 1'
#
loop_
_entity.id
_entity.type
_entity.pdbx_description
1 polymer ?
#
loop_
_entity_poly.entity_id
_entity_poly.type
_entity_poly.pdbx_seq_one_letter_code
_entity_poly.pdbx_strand_id
1 'polypeptide(L)'
;MDIFYHHRPDPKTPLEKTMAALDYLVHQGKILYVALSNYPVGLVAQAITILQDLGTQCLIYQPKYSMFERTPEGGLLGVLAQEVAGSIAFSPAGRWCADRPLSQRHPGRFPCRQRQPLPQQRLADA
;
A
#
# COMPACT_ATOMS: atom_id res chain seq x y z
N MET A 1 10.87 5.94 -16.80
CA MET A 1 9.82 5.42 -15.90
C MET A 1 9.88 6.24 -14.64
N ASP A 2 8.77 6.72 -14.11
CA ASP A 2 8.82 7.59 -12.91
C ASP A 2 9.04 6.76 -11.64
N ILE A 3 8.22 5.72 -11.44
CA ILE A 3 8.31 4.85 -10.26
C ILE A 3 8.57 3.41 -10.72
N PHE A 4 9.59 2.77 -10.16
CA PHE A 4 9.89 1.37 -10.40
C PHE A 4 9.74 0.54 -9.12
N TYR A 5 9.00 -0.56 -9.22
CA TYR A 5 8.67 -1.41 -8.09
C TYR A 5 9.55 -2.64 -8.02
N HIS A 6 10.03 -2.96 -6.81
CA HIS A 6 10.29 -4.36 -6.49
C HIS A 6 8.99 -5.00 -5.99
N HIS A 7 8.45 -5.89 -6.83
CA HIS A 7 7.05 -6.29 -6.77
C HIS A 7 6.69 -7.25 -5.62
N ARG A 8 7.68 -8.02 -5.14
CA ARG A 8 7.61 -8.93 -4.00
C ARG A 8 9.02 -9.35 -3.59
N PRO A 9 9.29 -9.67 -2.32
CA PRO A 9 10.58 -10.17 -1.90
C PRO A 9 10.89 -11.52 -2.57
N ASP A 10 12.14 -11.71 -3.01
CA ASP A 10 12.66 -12.99 -3.47
C ASP A 10 13.48 -13.63 -2.34
N PRO A 11 13.05 -14.76 -1.76
CA PRO A 11 13.76 -15.40 -0.65
C PRO A 11 15.14 -15.96 -1.02
N LYS A 12 15.46 -16.10 -2.32
CA LYS A 12 16.76 -16.62 -2.79
C LYS A 12 17.78 -15.51 -3.03
N THR A 13 17.35 -14.26 -3.04
CA THR A 13 18.21 -13.11 -3.33
C THR A 13 18.38 -12.29 -2.05
N PRO A 14 19.62 -12.03 -1.58
CA PRO A 14 19.86 -11.13 -0.46
C PRO A 14 19.20 -9.77 -0.70
N LEU A 15 18.63 -9.20 0.37
CA LEU A 15 17.84 -7.98 0.26
C LEU A 15 18.70 -6.82 -0.24
N GLU A 16 19.94 -6.73 0.27
CA GLU A 16 20.95 -5.74 -0.07
C GLU A 16 21.24 -5.72 -1.56
N LYS A 17 21.34 -6.90 -2.18
CA LYS A 17 21.58 -7.02 -3.62
C LYS A 17 20.43 -6.43 -4.43
N THR A 18 19.20 -6.64 -3.97
CA THR A 18 18.01 -6.09 -4.63
C THR A 18 17.95 -4.57 -4.46
N MET A 19 18.18 -4.06 -3.25
CA MET A 19 18.15 -2.62 -2.98
C MET A 19 19.27 -1.88 -3.71
N ALA A 20 20.49 -2.44 -3.75
CA ALA A 20 21.60 -1.90 -4.52
C ALA A 20 21.31 -1.86 -6.03
N ALA A 21 20.59 -2.85 -6.57
CA ALA A 21 20.17 -2.82 -7.96
C ALA A 21 19.16 -1.70 -8.25
N LEU A 22 18.22 -1.44 -7.33
CA LEU A 22 17.26 -0.35 -7.45
C LEU A 22 17.95 1.02 -7.38
N ASP A 23 18.84 1.19 -6.40
CA ASP A 23 19.69 2.37 -6.27
C ASP A 23 20.51 2.64 -7.54
N TYR A 24 21.15 1.60 -8.09
CA TYR A 24 21.89 1.71 -9.33
C TYR A 24 21.01 2.20 -10.49
N LEU A 25 19.76 1.76 -10.60
CA LEU A 25 18.85 2.23 -11.66
C LEU A 25 18.50 3.72 -11.51
N VAL A 26 18.37 4.23 -10.28
CA VAL A 26 18.16 5.65 -9.99
C VAL A 26 19.40 6.45 -10.40
N HIS A 27 20.59 6.04 -9.95
CA HIS A 27 21.85 6.69 -10.27
C HIS A 27 22.17 6.69 -11.77
N GLN A 28 21.72 5.67 -12.51
CA GLN A 28 21.83 5.61 -13.97
C GLN A 28 20.77 6.46 -14.71
N GLY A 29 19.87 7.14 -14.00
CA GLY A 29 18.80 7.96 -14.57
C GLY A 29 17.74 7.16 -15.35
N LYS A 30 17.64 5.84 -15.12
CA LYS A 30 16.66 4.99 -15.81
C LYS A 30 15.27 5.08 -15.17
N ILE A 31 15.24 5.35 -13.87
CA ILE A 31 14.05 5.51 -13.04
C ILE A 31 14.22 6.75 -12.16
N LEU A 32 13.13 7.43 -11.81
CA LEU A 32 13.19 8.59 -10.91
C LEU A 32 13.06 8.18 -9.44
N TYR A 33 12.20 7.21 -9.14
CA TYR A 33 11.88 6.80 -7.77
C TYR A 33 11.72 5.28 -7.64
N VAL A 34 12.02 4.80 -6.43
CA VAL A 34 11.87 3.40 -6.04
C VAL A 34 10.59 3.19 -5.23
N ALA A 35 9.96 2.05 -5.44
CA ALA A 35 8.81 1.61 -4.68
C ALA A 35 8.87 0.12 -4.33
N LEU A 36 8.19 -0.26 -3.26
CA LEU A 36 8.15 -1.65 -2.77
C LEU A 36 6.70 -2.13 -2.67
N SER A 37 6.50 -3.43 -2.83
CA SER A 37 5.18 -4.07 -2.77
C SER A 37 5.27 -5.48 -2.21
N ASN A 38 4.26 -5.91 -1.45
CA ASN A 38 4.11 -7.29 -0.93
C ASN A 38 5.25 -7.83 -0.06
N TYR A 39 5.92 -6.95 0.70
CA TYR A 39 6.88 -7.32 1.74
C TYR A 39 6.20 -7.57 3.10
N PRO A 40 6.69 -8.54 3.89
CA PRO A 40 6.43 -8.62 5.33
C PRO A 40 6.94 -7.39 6.08
N VAL A 41 6.27 -6.98 7.15
CA VAL A 41 6.58 -5.76 7.92
C VAL A 41 8.06 -5.65 8.32
N GLY A 42 8.64 -6.73 8.85
CA GLY A 42 10.04 -6.73 9.25
C GLY A 42 11.03 -6.51 8.10
N LEU A 43 10.70 -7.02 6.90
CA LEU A 43 11.52 -6.80 5.71
C LEU A 43 11.33 -5.42 5.09
N VAL A 44 10.18 -4.77 5.29
CA VAL A 44 9.93 -3.40 4.80
C VAL A 44 10.89 -2.42 5.47
N ALA A 45 10.96 -2.45 6.80
CA ALA A 45 11.86 -1.56 7.55
C ALA A 45 13.32 -1.75 7.11
N GLN A 46 13.79 -3.01 7.04
CA GLN A 46 15.15 -3.32 6.58
C GLN A 46 15.42 -2.82 5.17
N ALA A 47 14.48 -3.03 4.23
CA ALA A 47 14.64 -2.59 2.85
C ALA A 47 14.74 -1.06 2.76
N ILE A 48 13.93 -0.33 3.54
CA ILE A 48 13.95 1.13 3.56
C ILE A 48 15.25 1.65 4.16
N THR A 49 15.72 1.06 5.28
CA THR A 49 17.01 1.44 5.89
C THR A 49 18.16 1.24 4.90
N ILE A 50 18.23 0.11 4.20
CA ILE A 50 19.28 -0.14 3.20
C ILE A 50 19.22 0.89 2.07
N LEU A 51 18.02 1.21 1.57
CA LEU A 51 17.83 2.21 0.53
C LEU A 51 18.28 3.61 1.00
N GLN A 52 17.91 4.00 2.22
CA GLN A 52 18.35 5.26 2.85
C GLN A 52 19.88 5.32 2.98
N ASP A 53 20.52 4.23 3.43
CA ASP A 53 21.98 4.13 3.57
C ASP A 53 22.71 4.27 2.23
N LEU A 54 22.09 3.78 1.14
CA LEU A 54 22.60 3.93 -0.23
C LEU A 54 22.37 5.33 -0.83
N GLY A 55 21.51 6.15 -0.19
CA GLY A 55 21.16 7.50 -0.66
C GLY A 55 19.93 7.57 -1.55
N THR A 56 19.18 6.46 -1.71
CA THR A 56 17.95 6.41 -2.50
C THR A 56 16.74 6.25 -1.59
N GLN A 57 15.79 7.19 -1.60
CA GLN A 57 14.59 7.06 -0.78
C GLN A 57 13.54 6.15 -1.43
N CYS A 58 12.93 5.27 -0.62
CA CYS A 58 11.70 4.59 -1.02
C CYS A 58 10.53 5.58 -1.00
N LEU A 59 9.98 5.91 -2.17
CA LEU A 59 8.92 6.92 -2.28
C LEU A 59 7.57 6.38 -1.80
N ILE A 60 7.25 5.15 -2.21
CA ILE A 60 5.89 4.63 -2.05
C ILE A 60 5.87 3.13 -1.82
N TYR A 61 4.94 2.69 -0.99
CA TYR A 61 4.68 1.28 -0.75
C TYR A 61 3.29 0.88 -1.26
N GLN A 62 3.16 -0.32 -1.82
CA GLN A 62 1.88 -0.82 -2.34
C GLN A 62 1.39 -2.05 -1.56
N PRO A 63 0.55 -1.88 -0.51
CA PRO A 63 -0.01 -2.99 0.23
C PRO A 63 -1.35 -3.46 -0.38
N LYS A 64 -1.70 -4.72 -0.14
CA LYS A 64 -3.08 -5.19 -0.34
C LYS A 64 -3.92 -4.66 0.80
N TYR A 65 -4.87 -3.77 0.52
CA TYR A 65 -5.66 -3.15 1.58
C TYR A 65 -7.09 -2.86 1.11
N SER A 66 -8.07 -3.35 1.87
CA SER A 66 -9.50 -3.15 1.61
C SER A 66 -10.31 -3.35 2.91
N MET A 67 -11.61 -3.07 2.89
CA MET A 67 -12.48 -3.38 4.04
C MET A 67 -12.45 -4.88 4.44
N PHE A 68 -12.08 -5.78 3.51
CA PHE A 68 -11.98 -7.22 3.73
C PHE A 68 -10.55 -7.71 3.98
N GLU A 69 -9.55 -6.87 3.75
CA GLU A 69 -8.12 -7.19 3.89
C GLU A 69 -7.48 -6.06 4.70
N ARG A 70 -7.38 -6.26 6.01
CA ARG A 70 -6.88 -5.26 6.96
C ARG A 70 -5.54 -5.63 7.58
N THR A 71 -4.87 -6.67 7.07
CA THR A 71 -3.53 -7.10 7.52
C THR A 71 -2.51 -5.95 7.64
N PRO A 72 -2.46 -4.96 6.73
CA PRO A 72 -1.56 -3.80 6.87
C PRO A 72 -1.71 -2.99 8.16
N GLU A 73 -2.89 -3.00 8.80
CA GLU A 73 -3.12 -2.27 10.06
C GLU A 73 -2.37 -2.88 11.24
N GLY A 74 -1.92 -4.14 11.14
CA GLY A 74 -1.14 -4.84 12.17
C GLY A 74 0.31 -4.38 12.30
N GLY A 75 0.65 -3.17 11.88
CA GLY A 75 1.97 -2.55 12.06
C GLY A 75 2.59 -1.99 10.79
N LEU A 76 2.21 -2.51 9.60
CA LEU A 76 2.76 -2.02 8.33
C LEU A 76 2.48 -0.53 8.14
N LEU A 77 1.24 -0.09 8.36
CA LEU A 77 0.88 1.33 8.20
C LEU A 77 1.67 2.24 9.16
N GLY A 78 2.03 1.74 10.35
CA GLY A 78 2.87 2.48 11.30
C GLY A 78 4.28 2.67 10.77
N VAL A 79 4.90 1.60 10.27
CA VAL A 79 6.23 1.67 9.61
C VAL A 79 6.20 2.62 8.42
N LEU A 80 5.16 2.51 7.56
CA LEU A 80 5.04 3.38 6.40
C LEU A 80 4.87 4.85 6.77
N ALA A 81 4.13 5.16 7.84
CA ALA A 81 3.94 6.53 8.30
C ALA A 81 5.22 7.17 8.86
N GLN A 82 6.18 6.35 9.31
CA GLN A 82 7.47 6.82 9.83
C GLN A 82 8.54 6.92 8.74
N GLU A 83 8.59 5.94 7.84
CA GLU A 83 9.75 5.69 6.98
C GLU A 83 9.52 6.02 5.48
N VAL A 84 8.26 6.11 5.03
CA VAL A 84 7.92 6.23 3.60
C VAL A 84 7.03 7.46 3.36
N ALA A 85 7.18 8.10 2.20
CA ALA A 85 6.40 9.29 1.88
C ALA A 85 4.91 8.99 1.58
N GLY A 86 4.57 7.76 1.14
CA GLY A 86 3.18 7.40 0.86
C GLY A 86 2.91 5.89 0.72
N SER A 87 1.62 5.57 0.60
CA SER A 87 1.12 4.22 0.39
C SER A 87 -0.02 4.20 -0.63
N ILE A 88 -0.01 3.26 -1.57
CA ILE A 88 -1.09 3.05 -2.56
C ILE A 88 -1.66 1.66 -2.39
N ALA A 89 -2.89 1.57 -1.88
CA ALA A 89 -3.59 0.30 -1.74
C ALA A 89 -3.89 -0.35 -3.10
N PHE A 90 -3.53 -1.62 -3.27
CA PHE A 90 -4.02 -2.43 -4.39
C PHE A 90 -5.20 -3.31 -3.98
N SER A 91 -6.08 -3.61 -4.94
CA SER A 91 -7.37 -4.28 -4.73
C SER A 91 -8.26 -3.64 -3.64
N PRO A 92 -8.49 -2.31 -3.66
CA PRO A 92 -9.23 -1.61 -2.60
C PRO A 92 -10.69 -2.05 -2.46
N ALA A 93 -11.30 -2.55 -3.54
CA ALA A 93 -12.67 -3.09 -3.53
C ALA A 93 -12.74 -4.59 -3.17
N GLY A 94 -11.59 -5.23 -2.91
CA GLY A 94 -11.49 -6.67 -2.65
C GLY A 94 -11.87 -7.55 -3.86
N ARG A 95 -11.91 -8.88 -3.65
CA ARG A 95 -12.36 -9.86 -4.67
C ARG A 95 -13.81 -9.65 -5.11
N TRP A 96 -14.62 -8.96 -4.30
CA TRP A 96 -16.04 -8.71 -4.55
C TRP A 96 -16.34 -8.03 -5.89
N CYS A 97 -15.46 -7.13 -6.35
CA CYS A 97 -15.61 -6.50 -7.67
C CYS A 97 -15.04 -7.34 -8.83
N ALA A 98 -14.12 -8.27 -8.53
CA ALA A 98 -13.47 -9.13 -9.52
C ALA A 98 -14.37 -10.29 -9.97
N ASP A 99 -15.13 -10.88 -9.04
CA ASP A 99 -15.91 -12.10 -9.30
C ASP A 99 -17.35 -11.83 -9.80
N ARG A 100 -17.78 -10.57 -9.91
CA ARG A 100 -19.11 -10.22 -10.39
C ARG A 100 -19.12 -9.96 -11.90
N PRO A 101 -19.88 -10.74 -12.72
CA PRO A 101 -20.04 -10.49 -14.15
C PRO A 101 -20.50 -9.05 -14.40
N LEU A 102 -19.98 -8.42 -15.45
CA LEU A 102 -20.40 -7.07 -15.87
C LEU A 102 -21.94 -6.98 -16.04
N SER A 103 -22.59 -8.07 -16.44
CA SER A 103 -24.05 -8.18 -16.57
C SER A 103 -24.82 -8.08 -15.25
N GLN A 104 -24.15 -8.29 -14.11
CA GLN A 104 -24.74 -8.18 -12.77
C GLN A 104 -24.25 -6.93 -12.00
N ARG A 105 -23.51 -6.03 -12.67
CA ARG A 105 -23.17 -4.71 -12.14
C ARG A 105 -24.33 -3.76 -12.43
N HIS A 106 -25.26 -3.63 -11.47
CA HIS A 106 -26.28 -2.58 -11.54
C HIS A 106 -25.59 -1.20 -11.50
N PRO A 107 -25.82 -0.31 -12.47
CA PRO A 107 -25.32 1.05 -12.40
C PRO A 107 -26.02 1.75 -11.22
N GLY A 108 -25.32 1.94 -10.11
CA GLY A 108 -25.82 2.76 -8.99
C GLY A 108 -26.19 2.05 -7.69
N ARG A 109 -25.83 0.78 -7.45
CA ARG A 109 -26.00 0.16 -6.13
C ARG A 109 -24.67 -0.26 -5.49
N PHE A 110 -23.96 0.70 -4.93
CA PHE A 110 -23.19 0.44 -3.72
C PHE A 110 -24.21 0.28 -2.59
N PRO A 111 -24.22 -0.81 -1.80
CA PRO A 111 -25.02 -0.85 -0.58
C PRO A 111 -24.29 0.02 0.45
N CYS A 112 -24.30 1.33 0.24
CA CYS A 112 -24.25 2.24 1.36
C CYS A 112 -25.53 1.93 2.13
N ARG A 113 -25.41 1.29 3.31
CA ARG A 113 -26.53 1.15 4.24
C ARG A 113 -27.25 2.50 4.24
N GLN A 114 -28.55 2.51 3.96
CA GLN A 114 -29.36 3.71 4.13
C GLN A 114 -28.97 4.31 5.48
N ARG A 115 -28.41 5.52 5.48
CA ARG A 115 -28.23 6.27 6.73
C ARG A 115 -29.63 6.36 7.32
N GLN A 116 -29.90 5.59 8.37
CA GLN A 116 -30.99 5.97 9.25
C GLN A 116 -30.63 7.36 9.77
N PRO A 117 -31.51 8.35 9.63
CA PRO A 117 -31.28 9.64 10.26
C PRO A 117 -31.13 9.39 11.77
N LEU A 118 -30.13 10.02 12.39
CA LEU A 118 -30.00 10.02 13.84
C LEU A 118 -31.32 10.53 14.46
N PRO A 119 -31.89 9.85 15.47
CA PRO A 119 -33.08 10.34 16.12
C PRO A 119 -32.80 11.71 16.77
N GLN A 120 -33.59 12.71 16.41
CA GLN A 120 -33.54 14.05 17.00
C GLN A 120 -34.13 14.03 18.43
N GLN A 121 -33.37 13.57 19.42
CA GLN A 121 -33.64 13.76 20.85
C GLN A 121 -32.29 13.70 21.57
N ARG A 122 -31.82 14.65 22.38
CA ARG A 122 -32.31 15.92 22.94
C ARG A 122 -31.04 16.74 23.25
N LEU A 123 -30.92 17.97 22.76
CA LEU A 123 -30.08 18.99 23.38
C LEU A 123 -30.96 19.69 24.42
N ALA A 124 -31.09 19.04 25.56
CA ALA A 124 -31.53 19.64 26.81
C ALA A 124 -30.83 18.82 27.90
N ASP A 125 -30.07 19.52 28.73
CA ASP A 125 -29.46 19.09 30.00
C ASP A 125 -28.07 18.43 29.93
N ALA A 126 -27.02 19.26 29.81
CA ALA A 126 -25.80 19.30 30.65
C ALA A 126 -24.79 20.30 30.08
#